data_AF-A0A0K6GV04-F1
#
_entry.id   AF-A0A0K6GV04-F1
#
_cell.length_a   1.000
_cell.length_b   1.000
_cell.length_c   1.000
_cell.angle_alpha   90.00
_cell.angle_beta   90.00
_cell.angle_gamma   90.00
#
_symmetry.space_group_name_H-M   'P 1'
#
loop_
_entity.id
_entity.type
_entity.pdbx_description
1 polymer ?
#
loop_
_entity_poly.entity_id
_entity_poly.type
_entity_poly.pdbx_seq_one_letter_code
_entity_poly.pdbx_strand_id
1 'polypeptide(L)'
;MIDNTAMLLQPNALESLVDTVDQYRTDANQLLDQSTRGQKGQFMTPASVAQTLSGMFRNLDGEVRVLDAGAGGGSLTASLVARALTEFAPTSISGNAWELENVLVERLEDSFGLCEEASQESGVAWKSHINQIDFIEHAVEIINDRTSGKTTPTFNKAILNPPYLKITASSRARASLRSVGGESIRSNNLLFYSG
;
A
#
# COMPACT_ATOMS: atom_id res chain seq x y z
N MET A 1 25.25 -0.02 -32.96
CA MET A 1 24.55 0.98 -32.13
C MET A 1 23.27 0.32 -31.68
N ILE A 2 23.11 0.17 -30.38
CA ILE A 2 21.94 -0.50 -29.78
C ILE A 2 21.03 0.65 -29.34
N ASP A 3 19.87 0.78 -29.98
CA ASP A 3 18.87 1.80 -29.65
C ASP A 3 18.22 1.43 -28.31
N ASN A 4 18.77 1.97 -27.22
CA ASN A 4 18.11 1.98 -25.91
C ASN A 4 17.12 3.14 -25.87
N THR A 5 15.97 2.96 -26.50
CA THR A 5 14.80 3.78 -26.20
C THR A 5 14.01 3.03 -25.13
N ALA A 6 14.26 3.36 -23.85
CA ALA A 6 13.28 3.07 -22.82
C ALA A 6 11.98 3.76 -23.27
N MET A 7 10.96 2.98 -23.60
CA MET A 7 9.63 3.52 -23.90
C MET A 7 9.13 4.16 -22.61
N LEU A 8 9.36 5.46 -22.48
CA LEU A 8 8.67 6.29 -21.50
C LEU A 8 7.17 6.13 -21.80
N LEU A 9 6.44 5.53 -20.87
CA LEU A 9 4.98 5.51 -20.92
C LEU A 9 4.47 6.92 -21.17
N GLN A 10 3.47 7.05 -22.03
CA GLN A 10 2.81 8.35 -22.19
C GLN A 10 2.18 8.72 -20.84
N PRO A 11 2.36 9.97 -20.35
CA PRO A 11 1.81 10.43 -19.05
C PRO A 11 0.35 10.05 -18.82
N ASN A 12 -0.43 9.97 -19.90
CA ASN A 12 -1.84 9.62 -19.92
C ASN A 12 -2.17 8.22 -19.37
N ALA A 13 -1.28 7.22 -19.51
CA ALA A 13 -1.57 5.85 -19.05
C ALA A 13 -1.43 5.72 -17.51
N LEU A 14 -0.46 6.41 -16.91
CA LEU A 14 -0.25 6.40 -15.46
C LEU A 14 -1.24 7.33 -14.73
N GLU A 15 -1.64 8.43 -15.38
CA GLU A 15 -2.77 9.23 -14.91
C GLU A 15 -4.07 8.39 -14.95
N SER A 16 -4.29 7.61 -16.02
CA SER A 16 -5.40 6.67 -16.13
C SER A 16 -5.39 5.59 -15.04
N LEU A 17 -4.23 5.13 -14.57
CA LEU A 17 -4.12 4.19 -13.44
C LEU A 17 -4.72 4.79 -12.16
N VAL A 18 -4.27 5.99 -11.78
CA VAL A 18 -4.72 6.63 -10.54
C VAL A 18 -6.20 6.96 -10.60
N ASP A 19 -6.68 7.43 -11.76
CA ASP A 19 -8.09 7.76 -11.97
C ASP A 19 -8.99 6.52 -11.94
N THR A 20 -8.58 5.43 -12.58
CA THR A 20 -9.35 4.17 -12.59
C THR A 20 -9.46 3.59 -11.18
N VAL A 21 -8.37 3.61 -10.41
CA VAL A 21 -8.38 3.16 -9.02
C VAL A 21 -9.24 4.07 -8.13
N ASP A 22 -9.30 5.38 -8.41
CA ASP A 22 -10.23 6.28 -7.72
C ASP A 22 -11.71 6.02 -8.08
N GLN A 23 -11.97 5.56 -9.32
CA GLN A 23 -13.31 5.11 -9.70
C GLN A 23 -13.70 3.83 -8.95
N TYR A 24 -12.81 2.84 -8.85
CA TYR A 24 -13.05 1.64 -8.03
C TYR A 24 -13.31 1.99 -6.56
N ARG A 25 -12.59 2.96 -6.02
CA ARG A 25 -12.84 3.51 -4.68
C ARG A 25 -14.25 4.10 -4.59
N THR A 26 -14.69 4.85 -5.59
CA THR A 26 -16.02 5.45 -5.61
C THR A 26 -17.13 4.38 -5.69
N ASP A 27 -16.94 3.34 -6.48
CA ASP A 27 -17.89 2.23 -6.64
C ASP A 27 -17.96 1.36 -5.38
N ALA A 28 -16.81 1.03 -4.78
CA ALA A 28 -16.74 0.32 -3.51
C ALA A 28 -17.42 1.11 -2.38
N ASN A 29 -17.26 2.44 -2.39
CA ASN A 29 -17.98 3.33 -1.50
C ASN A 29 -19.50 3.33 -1.73
N GLN A 30 -20.05 2.84 -2.83
CA GLN A 30 -21.49 2.69 -2.99
C GLN A 30 -21.98 1.35 -2.42
N LEU A 31 -21.14 0.31 -2.53
CA LEU A 31 -21.43 -1.06 -2.08
C LEU A 31 -21.27 -1.23 -0.57
N LEU A 32 -20.35 -0.50 0.06
CA LEU A 32 -20.22 -0.45 1.52
C LEU A 32 -21.39 0.33 2.11
N ASP A 33 -22.24 -0.33 2.88
CA ASP A 33 -23.44 0.28 3.48
C ASP A 33 -23.09 1.55 4.29
N GLN A 34 -23.90 2.61 4.18
CA GLN A 34 -23.61 3.90 4.86
C GLN A 34 -23.57 3.73 6.38
N SER A 35 -24.31 2.74 6.91
CA SER A 35 -24.38 2.40 8.33
C SER A 35 -23.07 1.79 8.87
N THR A 36 -22.37 0.99 8.06
CA THR A 36 -21.09 0.34 8.43
C THR A 36 -19.88 1.25 8.26
N ARG A 37 -19.92 2.23 7.34
CA ARG A 37 -18.82 3.19 7.11
C ARG A 37 -18.48 4.01 8.35
N GLY A 38 -19.48 4.59 9.00
CA GLY A 38 -19.31 5.41 10.21
C GLY A 38 -18.90 4.59 11.44
N GLN A 39 -19.34 3.33 11.52
CA GLN A 39 -19.05 2.45 12.65
C GLN A 39 -17.67 1.79 12.56
N LYS A 40 -17.19 1.49 11.35
CA LYS A 40 -15.87 0.87 11.10
C LYS A 40 -14.75 1.90 10.85
N GLY A 41 -15.08 3.18 10.66
CA GLY A 41 -14.12 4.24 10.32
C GLY A 41 -13.37 3.99 9.00
N GLN A 42 -13.97 3.24 8.09
CA GLN A 42 -13.44 2.88 6.77
C GLN A 42 -13.66 4.05 5.81
N PHE A 43 -12.79 5.07 5.89
CA PHE A 43 -12.70 6.11 4.88
C PHE A 43 -11.62 5.72 3.88
N MET A 44 -12.02 5.25 2.70
CA MET A 44 -11.06 4.97 1.63
C MET A 44 -10.36 6.26 1.20
N THR A 45 -9.07 6.19 0.91
CA THR A 45 -8.23 7.35 0.59
C THR A 45 -8.53 7.90 -0.81
N PRO A 46 -9.02 9.14 -0.97
CA PRO A 46 -9.18 9.77 -2.29
C PRO A 46 -7.85 9.93 -3.02
N ALA A 47 -7.88 9.94 -4.36
CA ALA A 47 -6.68 10.13 -5.20
C ALA A 47 -5.81 11.32 -4.77
N SER A 48 -6.40 12.47 -4.45
CA SER A 48 -5.65 13.66 -4.03
C SER A 48 -4.85 13.45 -2.73
N VAL A 49 -5.41 12.69 -1.78
CA VAL A 49 -4.71 12.31 -0.55
C VAL A 49 -3.64 11.26 -0.86
N ALA A 50 -3.96 10.27 -1.71
CA ALA A 50 -2.98 9.27 -2.12
C ALA A 50 -1.76 9.88 -2.82
N GLN A 51 -1.97 10.82 -3.74
CA GLN A 51 -0.93 11.60 -4.42
C GLN A 51 -0.11 12.45 -3.44
N THR A 52 -0.78 13.06 -2.45
CA THR A 52 -0.07 13.82 -1.41
C THR A 52 0.86 12.91 -0.59
N LEU A 53 0.38 11.73 -0.19
CA LEU A 53 1.15 10.77 0.62
C LEU A 53 2.27 10.11 -0.19
N SER A 54 1.99 9.72 -1.43
CA SER A 54 3.02 9.18 -2.34
C SER A 54 4.06 10.24 -2.67
N GLY A 55 3.68 11.52 -2.75
CA GLY A 55 4.54 12.70 -2.91
C GLY A 55 5.59 12.90 -1.81
N MET A 56 5.41 12.31 -0.62
CA MET A 56 6.35 12.46 0.49
C MET A 56 7.60 11.59 0.37
N PHE A 57 7.60 10.58 -0.51
CA PHE A 57 8.77 9.74 -0.75
C PHE A 57 9.84 10.50 -1.53
N ARG A 58 11.06 10.52 -1.00
CA ARG A 58 12.20 11.23 -1.62
C ARG A 58 12.92 10.43 -2.70
N ASN A 59 12.82 9.12 -2.64
CA ASN A 59 13.48 8.21 -3.56
C ASN A 59 12.64 6.92 -3.73
N LEU A 60 12.40 6.55 -4.99
CA LEU A 60 11.75 5.30 -5.39
C LEU A 60 12.60 4.54 -6.44
N ASP A 61 13.90 4.82 -6.54
CA ASP A 61 14.84 4.09 -7.40
C ASP A 61 15.15 2.69 -6.86
N GLY A 62 15.53 1.77 -7.76
CA GLY A 62 15.94 0.41 -7.41
C GLY A 62 14.77 -0.49 -6.99
N GLU A 63 14.98 -1.37 -6.02
CA GLU A 63 13.92 -2.27 -5.54
C GLU A 63 12.94 -1.51 -4.64
N VAL A 64 11.66 -1.48 -5.00
CA VAL A 64 10.59 -0.87 -4.22
C VAL A 64 9.73 -1.97 -3.59
N ARG A 65 9.81 -2.16 -2.28
CA ARG A 65 9.01 -3.15 -1.53
C ARG A 65 8.04 -2.44 -0.61
N VAL A 66 6.81 -2.30 -1.07
CA VAL A 66 5.73 -1.54 -0.44
C VAL A 66 5.00 -2.38 0.60
N LEU A 67 4.76 -1.79 1.77
CA LEU A 67 3.82 -2.24 2.79
C LEU A 67 2.64 -1.26 2.86
N ASP A 68 1.42 -1.77 2.69
CA ASP A 68 0.16 -1.03 2.78
C ASP A 68 -0.82 -1.78 3.72
N ALA A 69 -0.83 -1.38 4.99
CA ALA A 69 -1.69 -1.97 6.00
C ALA A 69 -3.05 -1.25 6.05
N GLY A 70 -4.13 -1.98 5.78
CA GLY A 70 -5.45 -1.37 5.58
C GLY A 70 -5.54 -0.73 4.20
N ALA A 71 -5.14 -1.47 3.16
CA ALA A 71 -4.99 -0.95 1.81
C ALA A 71 -6.34 -0.50 1.19
N GLY A 72 -7.47 -0.97 1.73
CA GLY A 72 -8.76 -0.77 1.12
C GLY A 72 -8.74 -1.26 -0.32
N GLY A 73 -9.14 -0.40 -1.26
CA GLY A 73 -9.09 -0.69 -2.69
C GLY A 73 -7.71 -0.45 -3.35
N GLY A 74 -6.66 -0.10 -2.61
CA GLY A 74 -5.30 0.02 -3.16
C GLY A 74 -4.90 1.40 -3.68
N SER A 75 -5.67 2.46 -3.42
CA SER A 75 -5.41 3.81 -3.93
C SER A 75 -4.03 4.37 -3.54
N LEU A 76 -3.55 4.08 -2.33
CA LEU A 76 -2.22 4.50 -1.86
C LEU A 76 -1.11 3.83 -2.66
N THR A 77 -1.16 2.49 -2.73
CA THR A 77 -0.19 1.71 -3.49
C THR A 77 -0.19 2.10 -4.97
N ALA A 78 -1.36 2.21 -5.61
CA ALA A 78 -1.46 2.62 -7.01
C ALA A 78 -0.84 4.00 -7.27
N SER A 79 -1.11 4.97 -6.39
CA SER A 79 -0.49 6.30 -6.50
C SER A 79 1.04 6.25 -6.34
N LEU A 80 1.54 5.44 -5.41
CA LEU A 80 2.99 5.26 -5.23
C LEU A 80 3.66 4.61 -6.45
N VAL A 81 2.99 3.61 -7.05
CA VAL A 81 3.45 2.93 -8.27
C VAL A 81 3.49 3.92 -9.43
N ALA A 82 2.39 4.63 -9.70
CA ALA A 82 2.32 5.62 -10.77
C ALA A 82 3.46 6.66 -10.64
N ARG A 83 3.69 7.15 -9.42
CA ARG A 83 4.77 8.09 -9.14
C ARG A 83 6.16 7.48 -9.33
N ALA A 84 6.40 6.26 -8.86
CA ALA A 84 7.66 5.56 -9.05
C ALA A 84 8.01 5.41 -10.52
N LEU A 85 7.03 5.01 -11.35
CA LEU A 85 7.22 4.80 -12.79
C LEU A 85 7.37 6.12 -13.58
N THR A 86 6.85 7.23 -13.04
CA THR A 86 6.92 8.55 -13.71
C THR A 86 8.18 9.33 -13.34
N GLU A 87 8.55 9.36 -12.06
CA GLU A 87 9.55 10.29 -11.52
C GLU A 87 10.88 9.62 -11.16
N PHE A 88 10.94 8.29 -11.13
CA PHE A 88 12.08 7.52 -10.62
C PHE A 88 12.45 6.36 -11.56
N ALA A 89 13.50 5.63 -11.22
CA ALA A 89 13.98 4.45 -11.95
C ALA A 89 13.93 3.18 -11.08
N PRO A 90 12.73 2.67 -10.74
CA PRO A 90 12.61 1.40 -10.04
C PRO A 90 13.08 0.24 -10.93
N THR A 91 13.84 -0.70 -10.36
CA THR A 91 14.20 -1.95 -11.02
C THR A 91 13.15 -3.04 -10.80
N SER A 92 12.41 -2.95 -9.69
CA SER A 92 11.29 -3.82 -9.37
C SER A 92 10.37 -3.13 -8.37
N ILE A 93 9.09 -3.47 -8.41
CA ILE A 93 8.11 -3.02 -7.43
C ILE A 93 7.35 -4.23 -6.89
N SER A 94 7.22 -4.32 -5.57
CA SER A 94 6.34 -5.29 -4.93
C SER A 94 5.34 -4.65 -3.98
N GLY A 95 4.05 -4.92 -4.19
CA GLY A 95 2.96 -4.48 -3.35
C GLY A 95 2.57 -5.54 -2.32
N ASN A 96 2.79 -5.30 -1.03
CA ASN A 96 2.28 -6.16 0.04
C ASN A 96 1.19 -5.38 0.77
N ALA A 97 -0.04 -5.86 0.66
CA ALA A 97 -1.22 -5.20 1.18
C ALA A 97 -2.00 -6.10 2.14
N TRP A 98 -2.65 -5.48 3.12
CA TRP A 98 -3.53 -6.14 4.07
C TRP A 98 -4.90 -5.47 4.04
N GLU A 99 -5.95 -6.26 3.88
CA GLU A 99 -7.35 -5.81 3.90
C GLU A 99 -8.24 -6.96 4.37
N LEU A 100 -9.23 -6.68 5.22
CA LEU A 100 -10.11 -7.69 5.81
C LEU A 100 -11.41 -7.88 5.01
N GLU A 101 -11.96 -6.79 4.47
CA GLU A 101 -13.28 -6.83 3.83
C GLU A 101 -13.20 -7.40 2.40
N ASN A 102 -13.91 -8.50 2.13
CA ASN A 102 -13.92 -9.15 0.80
C ASN A 102 -14.13 -8.19 -0.36
N VAL A 103 -15.12 -7.29 -0.25
CA VAL A 103 -15.44 -6.33 -1.33
C VAL A 103 -14.28 -5.37 -1.62
N LEU A 104 -13.45 -5.07 -0.63
CA LEU A 104 -12.26 -4.24 -0.80
C LEU A 104 -11.09 -5.04 -1.35
N VAL A 105 -10.95 -6.30 -0.93
CA VAL A 105 -9.97 -7.25 -1.49
C VAL A 105 -10.18 -7.44 -3.00
N GLU A 106 -11.42 -7.64 -3.45
CA GLU A 106 -11.73 -7.77 -4.89
C GLU A 106 -11.27 -6.51 -5.67
N ARG A 107 -11.49 -5.31 -5.11
CA ARG A 107 -11.03 -4.05 -5.74
C ARG A 107 -9.53 -3.84 -5.65
N LEU A 108 -8.90 -4.35 -4.61
CA LEU A 108 -7.46 -4.33 -4.46
C LEU A 108 -6.79 -5.24 -5.50
N GLU A 109 -7.38 -6.40 -5.78
CA GLU A 109 -6.95 -7.29 -6.88
C GLU A 109 -7.04 -6.58 -8.23
N ASP A 110 -8.17 -5.96 -8.55
CA ASP A 110 -8.35 -5.15 -9.77
C ASP A 110 -7.26 -4.07 -9.88
N SER A 111 -7.04 -3.33 -8.80
CA SER A 111 -6.05 -2.23 -8.75
C SER A 111 -4.61 -2.73 -8.88
N PHE A 112 -4.30 -3.89 -8.31
CA PHE A 112 -2.98 -4.52 -8.45
C PHE A 112 -2.74 -5.09 -9.85
N GLY A 113 -3.80 -5.51 -10.55
CA GLY A 113 -3.74 -5.82 -11.98
C GLY A 113 -3.33 -4.61 -12.81
N LEU A 114 -3.93 -3.44 -12.55
CA LEU A 114 -3.54 -2.19 -13.24
C LEU A 114 -2.11 -1.75 -12.90
N CYS A 115 -1.66 -1.96 -11.65
CA CYS A 115 -0.27 -1.70 -11.26
C CYS A 115 0.70 -2.65 -11.98
N GLU A 116 0.30 -3.91 -12.16
CA GLU A 116 1.08 -4.89 -12.92
C GLU A 116 1.23 -4.48 -14.38
N GLU A 117 0.12 -4.15 -15.05
CA GLU A 117 0.09 -3.68 -16.44
C GLU A 117 1.00 -2.47 -16.62
N ALA A 118 0.83 -1.42 -15.81
CA ALA A 118 1.64 -0.21 -15.88
C ALA A 118 3.15 -0.49 -15.64
N SER A 119 3.48 -1.40 -14.73
CA SER A 119 4.86 -1.79 -14.45
C SER A 119 5.46 -2.57 -15.63
N GLN A 120 4.72 -3.52 -16.20
CA GLN A 120 5.15 -4.31 -17.35
C GLN A 120 5.39 -3.42 -18.58
N GLU A 121 4.49 -2.47 -18.85
CA GLU A 121 4.65 -1.51 -19.94
C GLU A 121 5.89 -0.60 -19.75
N SER A 122 6.26 -0.33 -18.50
CA SER A 122 7.48 0.41 -18.14
C SER A 122 8.75 -0.46 -18.13
N GLY A 123 8.63 -1.77 -18.39
CA GLY A 123 9.75 -2.71 -18.30
C GLY A 123 10.21 -2.99 -16.86
N VAL A 124 9.37 -2.74 -15.87
CA VAL A 124 9.67 -2.90 -14.43
C VAL A 124 9.01 -4.18 -13.90
N ALA A 125 9.77 -5.00 -13.17
CA ALA A 125 9.22 -6.24 -12.61
C ALA A 125 8.21 -5.94 -11.48
N TRP A 126 7.01 -6.50 -11.58
CA TRP A 126 5.95 -6.39 -10.57
C TRP A 126 5.75 -7.70 -9.80
N LYS A 127 5.44 -7.60 -8.51
CA LYS A 127 4.91 -8.70 -7.69
C LYS A 127 3.89 -8.15 -6.70
N SER A 128 2.85 -8.92 -6.38
CA SER A 128 1.89 -8.54 -5.36
C SER A 128 1.58 -9.66 -4.39
N HIS A 129 1.27 -9.27 -3.16
CA HIS A 129 0.77 -10.15 -2.10
C HIS A 129 -0.36 -9.43 -1.36
N ILE A 130 -1.58 -9.94 -1.52
CA ILE A 130 -2.75 -9.49 -0.77
C ILE A 130 -2.98 -10.46 0.38
N ASN A 131 -2.98 -9.92 1.60
CA ASN A 131 -3.13 -10.67 2.83
C ASN A 131 -4.50 -10.37 3.44
N GLN A 132 -5.45 -11.29 3.29
CA GLN A 132 -6.78 -11.15 3.86
C GLN A 132 -6.84 -11.59 5.34
N ILE A 133 -6.01 -10.96 6.16
CA ILE A 133 -5.86 -11.23 7.60
C ILE A 133 -5.53 -9.95 8.36
N ASP A 134 -5.74 -9.93 9.68
CA ASP A 134 -5.46 -8.75 10.49
C ASP A 134 -3.96 -8.42 10.44
N PHE A 135 -3.64 -7.18 10.06
CA PHE A 135 -2.25 -6.76 9.90
C PHE A 135 -1.46 -6.82 11.21
N ILE A 136 -2.07 -6.48 12.35
CA ILE A 136 -1.37 -6.46 13.64
C ILE A 136 -1.04 -7.90 14.06
N GLU A 137 -1.98 -8.83 13.89
CA GLU A 137 -1.74 -10.25 14.15
C GLU A 137 -0.65 -10.82 13.23
N HIS A 138 -0.76 -10.59 11.92
CA HIS A 138 0.23 -11.08 10.95
C HIS A 138 1.61 -10.42 11.13
N ALA A 139 1.67 -9.14 11.51
CA ALA A 139 2.94 -8.47 11.78
C ALA A 139 3.68 -9.10 12.96
N VAL A 140 2.96 -9.51 14.02
CA VAL A 140 3.55 -10.23 15.16
C VAL A 140 4.11 -11.58 14.71
N GLU A 141 3.38 -12.31 13.85
CA GLU A 141 3.85 -13.58 13.27
C GLU A 141 5.12 -13.38 12.43
N ILE A 142 5.13 -12.38 11.53
CA ILE A 142 6.29 -12.04 10.70
C ILE A 142 7.52 -11.72 11.57
N ILE A 143 7.34 -10.96 12.66
CA ILE A 143 8.45 -10.63 13.56
C ILE A 143 8.93 -11.89 14.29
N ASN A 144 8.02 -12.70 14.83
CA ASN A 144 8.38 -13.94 15.52
C ASN A 144 9.12 -14.91 14.60
N ASP A 145 8.64 -15.10 13.38
CA ASP A 145 9.26 -15.96 12.38
C ASP A 145 10.66 -15.45 12.01
N ARG A 146 10.82 -14.13 11.84
CA ARG A 146 12.13 -13.51 11.60
C ARG A 146 13.09 -13.74 12.76
N THR A 147 12.65 -13.53 14.00
CA THR A 147 13.49 -13.77 15.20
C THR A 147 13.86 -15.24 15.36
N SER A 148 13.03 -16.15 14.85
CA SER A 148 13.28 -17.59 14.83
C SER A 148 14.16 -18.04 13.66
N GLY A 149 14.71 -17.11 12.87
CA GLY A 149 15.61 -17.40 11.75
C GLY A 149 14.90 -17.83 10.47
N LYS A 150 13.56 -17.70 10.38
CA LYS A 150 12.82 -17.97 9.14
C LYS A 150 12.90 -16.77 8.20
N THR A 151 12.92 -17.05 6.89
CA THR A 151 12.80 -16.02 5.87
C THR A 151 11.40 -15.43 5.90
N THR A 152 11.31 -14.10 5.95
CA THR A 152 10.04 -13.36 5.97
C THR A 152 10.05 -12.23 4.95
N PRO A 153 8.88 -11.74 4.52
CA PRO A 153 8.79 -10.57 3.65
C PRO A 153 9.55 -9.37 4.23
N THR A 154 10.19 -8.58 3.37
CA THR A 154 10.88 -7.35 3.76
C THR A 154 10.32 -6.17 3.00
N PHE A 155 10.31 -5.00 3.64
CA PHE A 155 9.71 -3.79 3.10
C PHE A 155 10.71 -2.64 3.24
N ASN A 156 10.73 -1.73 2.27
CA ASN A 156 11.56 -0.52 2.33
C ASN A 156 10.79 0.77 1.99
N LYS A 157 9.48 0.64 1.77
CA LYS A 157 8.51 1.73 1.66
C LYS A 157 7.26 1.32 2.42
N ALA A 158 6.76 2.17 3.31
CA ALA A 158 5.49 1.98 3.98
C ALA A 158 4.59 3.18 3.66
N ILE A 159 3.43 2.93 3.06
CA ILE A 159 2.43 3.95 2.74
C ILE A 159 1.11 3.52 3.36
N LEU A 160 0.61 4.30 4.31
CA LEU A 160 -0.48 3.91 5.19
C LEU A 160 -1.38 5.11 5.43
N ASN A 161 -2.69 4.92 5.37
CA ASN A 161 -3.67 5.87 5.89
C ASN A 161 -4.44 5.17 7.01
N PRO A 162 -3.84 5.02 8.21
CA PRO A 162 -4.43 4.19 9.26
C PRO A 162 -5.83 4.72 9.61
N PRO A 163 -6.80 3.83 9.86
CA PRO A 163 -8.16 4.25 10.18
C PRO A 163 -8.15 5.21 11.36
N TYR A 164 -8.87 6.32 11.20
CA TYR A 164 -8.96 7.44 12.18
C TYR A 164 -9.60 7.04 13.52
N LEU A 165 -10.00 5.77 13.70
CA LEU A 165 -10.32 5.23 15.00
C LEU A 165 -9.01 5.15 15.79
N LYS A 166 -8.85 6.16 16.65
CA LYS A 166 -7.96 6.18 17.81
C LYS A 166 -7.57 4.75 18.13
N ILE A 167 -6.27 4.49 18.11
CA ILE A 167 -5.67 3.33 18.73
C ILE A 167 -6.05 3.38 20.22
N THR A 168 -7.30 3.07 20.57
CA THR A 168 -7.65 2.37 21.80
C THR A 168 -7.14 0.97 21.57
N ALA A 169 -5.81 0.86 21.53
CA ALA A 169 -5.11 -0.40 21.47
C ALA A 169 -5.67 -1.22 22.63
N SER A 170 -6.48 -2.20 22.27
CA SER A 170 -6.76 -3.35 23.10
C SER A 170 -5.42 -3.78 23.68
N SER A 171 -5.40 -4.04 24.98
CA SER A 171 -4.19 -4.27 25.78
C SER A 171 -3.24 -5.32 25.18
N ARG A 172 -3.75 -6.19 24.29
CA ARG A 172 -3.04 -7.25 23.58
C ARG A 172 -2.10 -6.75 22.48
N ALA A 173 -2.56 -5.90 21.55
CA ALA A 173 -1.73 -5.37 20.46
C ALA A 173 -0.52 -4.57 20.99
N ARG A 174 -0.77 -3.75 22.01
CA ARG A 174 0.28 -3.01 22.73
C ARG A 174 1.23 -3.91 23.51
N ALA A 175 0.74 -5.01 24.08
CA ALA A 175 1.60 -5.97 24.79
C ALA A 175 2.52 -6.71 23.80
N SER A 176 1.98 -7.15 22.66
CA SER A 176 2.76 -7.81 21.61
C SER A 176 3.79 -6.87 20.97
N LEU A 177 3.45 -5.62 20.66
CA LEU A 177 4.42 -4.64 20.11
C LEU A 177 5.52 -4.27 21.11
N ARG A 178 5.22 -4.26 22.42
CA ARG A 178 6.23 -4.05 23.47
C ARG A 178 7.18 -5.23 23.64
N SER A 179 6.73 -6.47 23.43
CA SER A 179 7.61 -7.65 23.52
C SER A 179 8.64 -7.74 22.40
N VAL A 180 8.46 -6.99 21.31
CA VAL A 180 9.39 -6.93 20.16
C VAL A 180 10.15 -5.61 20.02
N GLY A 181 10.13 -4.74 21.06
CA GLY A 181 11.06 -3.61 21.18
C GLY A 181 10.65 -2.28 20.52
N GLY A 182 9.38 -2.08 20.19
CA GLY A 182 8.90 -0.80 19.62
C GLY A 182 8.59 0.25 20.68
N GLU A 183 9.55 1.12 21.05
CA GLU A 183 9.25 2.39 21.70
C GLU A 183 8.93 3.48 20.67
N SER A 184 7.88 4.26 20.96
CA SER A 184 7.44 5.49 20.27
C SER A 184 6.41 5.32 19.13
N ILE A 185 5.14 5.13 19.51
CA ILE A 185 4.00 5.57 18.69
C ILE A 185 3.67 7.00 19.15
N ARG A 186 4.19 8.01 18.47
CA ARG A 186 3.72 9.39 18.65
C ARG A 186 2.45 9.61 17.85
N SER A 187 1.48 10.23 18.49
CA SER A 187 0.16 10.59 17.98
C SER A 187 0.22 11.72 16.95
N ASN A 188 0.78 11.44 15.77
CA ASN A 188 0.50 12.13 14.51
C ASN A 188 0.33 11.08 13.41
N ASN A 189 -0.85 11.06 12.79
CA ASN A 189 -1.46 9.95 12.05
C ASN A 189 -0.83 9.51 10.71
N LEU A 190 0.45 9.75 10.43
CA LEU A 190 1.10 9.26 9.19
C LEU A 190 2.43 8.59 9.58
N LEU A 191 2.53 7.27 9.38
CA LEU A 191 3.80 6.54 9.50
C LEU A 191 4.39 6.40 8.11
N PHE A 192 5.41 7.22 7.83
CA PHE A 192 6.31 7.01 6.69
C PHE A 192 7.64 6.49 7.22
N TYR A 193 8.11 5.39 6.63
CA TYR A 193 9.49 4.96 6.82
C TYR A 193 10.19 5.02 5.45
N SER A 194 10.96 6.09 5.24
CA SER A 194 11.93 6.17 4.16
C SER A 194 13.30 5.80 4.73
N GLY A 195 13.77 4.60 4.41
CA GLY A 195 15.19 4.25 4.53
C GLY A 195 15.99 4.89 3.40
#